data_AF-A0A7S0VX14-F1
#
_entry.id   AF-A0A7S0VX14-F1
#
_cell.length_a   1.000
_cell.length_b   1.000
_cell.length_c   1.000
_cell.angle_alpha   90.00
_cell.angle_beta   90.00
_cell.angle_gamma   90.00
#
_symmetry.space_group_name_H-M   'P 1'
#
loop_
_entity.id
_entity.type
_entity.pdbx_description
1 polymer ?
#
loop_
_entity_poly.entity_id
_entity_poly.type
_entity_poly.pdbx_seq_one_letter_code
_entity_poly.pdbx_strand_id
1 'polypeptide(L)'
;GRVTGCGGYGTLFPFVFAFLIGGFLRFVLEVEQGELVMEAGGAWILAGQVNLYRRVNELLRKEGKEPVLHEWWALLPPPFDLVVGLRQVHFLAKYWAGRRG
;
A
#
# COMPACT_ATOMS: atom_id res chain seq x y z
N GLY A 1 -8.22 -10.55 -17.45
CA GLY A 1 -8.47 -10.11 -16.06
C GLY A 1 -8.08 -8.65 -15.96
N ARG A 2 -9.05 -7.76 -15.70
CA ARG A 2 -8.81 -6.30 -15.62
C ARG A 2 -7.76 -6.02 -14.55
N VAL A 3 -6.73 -5.27 -14.90
CA VAL A 3 -5.74 -4.77 -13.95
C VAL A 3 -6.41 -3.65 -13.15
N THR A 4 -7.13 -4.01 -12.10
CA THR A 4 -7.71 -3.06 -11.14
C THR A 4 -6.68 -2.80 -10.06
N GLY A 5 -5.82 -1.81 -10.31
CA GLY A 5 -4.87 -1.36 -9.31
C GLY A 5 -3.84 -0.42 -9.90
N CYS A 6 -3.90 0.83 -9.48
CA CYS A 6 -2.75 1.72 -9.52
C CYS A 6 -1.56 0.96 -8.89
N GLY A 7 -0.50 0.69 -9.65
CA GLY A 7 0.70 0.01 -9.13
C GLY A 7 1.33 0.79 -7.97
N GLY A 8 2.47 0.33 -7.44
CA GLY A 8 3.11 0.98 -6.29
C GLY A 8 3.28 2.51 -6.43
N TYR A 9 3.52 2.98 -7.65
CA TYR A 9 3.58 4.41 -7.95
C TYR A 9 2.25 5.15 -7.77
N GLY A 10 1.14 4.54 -8.20
CA GLY A 10 -0.18 5.16 -8.11
C GLY A 10 -0.86 5.03 -6.74
N THR A 11 -0.32 4.24 -5.81
CA THR A 11 -0.69 4.29 -4.39
C THR A 11 0.18 5.26 -3.60
N LEU A 12 1.48 5.32 -3.90
CA LEU A 12 2.40 6.26 -3.24
C LEU A 12 2.15 7.72 -3.63
N PHE A 13 1.87 7.99 -4.91
CA PHE A 13 1.68 9.36 -5.40
C PHE A 13 0.53 10.08 -4.69
N PRO A 14 -0.70 9.54 -4.61
CA PRO A 14 -1.79 10.22 -3.89
C PRO A 14 -1.53 10.35 -2.40
N PHE A 15 -0.87 9.38 -1.77
CA PHE A 15 -0.47 9.45 -0.36
C PHE A 15 0.48 10.62 -0.11
N VAL A 16 1.59 10.69 -0.86
CA VAL A 16 2.60 11.75 -0.69
C VAL A 16 1.99 13.11 -0.98
N PHE A 17 1.22 13.26 -2.05
CA PHE A 17 0.59 14.54 -2.38
C PHE A 17 -0.48 14.93 -1.36
N ALA A 18 -1.29 14.00 -0.86
CA ALA A 18 -2.24 14.29 0.21
C ALA A 18 -1.54 14.76 1.48
N PHE A 19 -0.42 14.12 1.86
CA PHE A 19 0.36 14.56 3.02
C PHE A 19 1.00 15.95 2.82
N LEU A 20 1.56 16.22 1.64
CA LEU A 20 2.17 17.51 1.33
C LEU A 20 1.12 18.63 1.27
N ILE A 21 0.00 18.40 0.60
CA ILE A 21 -1.10 19.37 0.50
C ILE A 21 -1.75 19.58 1.86
N GLY A 22 -2.08 18.51 2.57
CA GLY A 22 -2.69 18.58 3.90
C GLY A 22 -1.78 19.26 4.92
N GLY A 23 -0.48 18.96 4.90
CA GLY A 23 0.52 19.64 5.72
C GLY A 23 0.65 21.12 5.38
N PHE A 24 0.67 21.48 4.10
CA PHE A 24 0.67 22.89 3.68
C PHE A 24 -0.58 23.63 4.16
N LEU A 25 -1.76 23.04 3.94
CA LEU A 25 -3.03 23.60 4.42
C LEU A 25 -3.03 23.81 5.95
N ARG A 26 -2.60 22.79 6.71
CA ARG A 26 -2.67 22.82 8.17
C ARG A 26 -1.62 23.72 8.82
N PHE A 27 -0.38 23.68 8.33
CA PHE A 27 0.76 24.34 8.99
C PHE A 27 1.14 25.69 8.37
N VAL A 28 0.79 25.95 7.11
CA VAL A 28 1.11 27.23 6.44
C VAL A 28 -0.12 28.12 6.33
N LEU A 29 -1.27 27.55 5.97
CA LEU A 29 -2.53 28.31 5.83
C LEU A 29 -3.43 28.24 7.08
N GLU A 30 -3.03 27.49 8.11
CA GLU A 30 -3.80 27.26 9.35
C GLU A 30 -5.24 26.76 9.11
N VAL A 31 -5.47 26.07 7.99
CA VAL A 31 -6.75 25.48 7.61
C VAL A 31 -6.89 24.11 8.30
N GLU A 32 -7.89 23.97 9.18
CA GLU A 32 -8.17 22.75 9.95
C GLU A 32 -8.43 21.54 9.05
N GLN A 33 -9.05 21.75 7.89
CA GLN A 33 -9.30 20.71 6.90
C GLN A 33 -8.02 20.09 6.32
N GLY A 34 -6.84 20.71 6.53
CA GLY A 34 -5.56 20.09 6.19
C GLY A 34 -5.32 18.76 6.91
N GLU A 35 -5.84 18.60 8.12
CA GLU A 35 -5.77 17.35 8.88
C GLU A 35 -6.57 16.22 8.21
N LEU A 36 -7.80 16.52 7.78
CA LEU A 36 -8.63 15.58 7.02
C LEU A 36 -7.96 15.12 5.72
N VAL A 37 -7.24 16.01 5.03
CA VAL A 37 -6.51 15.64 3.80
C VAL A 37 -5.35 14.69 4.11
N MET A 38 -4.61 14.92 5.21
CA MET A 38 -3.54 14.00 5.64
C MET A 38 -4.11 12.65 6.08
N GLU A 39 -5.20 12.64 6.84
CA GLU A 39 -5.90 11.42 7.25
C GLU A 39 -6.41 10.62 6.05
N ALA A 40 -7.00 11.29 5.05
CA ALA A 40 -7.41 10.66 3.81
C ALA A 40 -6.22 10.05 3.04
N GLY A 41 -5.06 10.71 3.07
CA GLY A 41 -3.81 10.15 2.56
C GLY A 41 -3.41 8.87 3.30
N GLY A 42 -3.46 8.89 4.64
CA GLY A 42 -3.23 7.71 5.49
C GLY A 42 -4.19 6.56 5.17
N ALA A 43 -5.49 6.84 5.04
CA ALA A 43 -6.49 5.85 4.65
C ALA A 43 -6.20 5.28 3.25
N TRP A 44 -5.74 6.11 2.31
CA TRP A 44 -5.40 5.68 0.95
C TRP A 44 -4.23 4.70 0.92
N ILE A 45 -3.16 4.96 1.70
CA ILE A 45 -2.00 4.05 1.70
C ILE A 45 -2.38 2.69 2.30
N LEU A 46 -3.19 2.67 3.36
CA LEU A 46 -3.71 1.43 3.95
C LEU A 46 -4.59 0.65 2.96
N ALA A 47 -5.48 1.34 2.25
CA ALA A 47 -6.29 0.73 1.19
C ALA A 47 -5.40 0.16 0.07
N GLY A 48 -4.34 0.88 -0.30
CA GLY A 48 -3.33 0.44 -1.26
C GLY A 48 -2.62 -0.83 -0.82
N GLN A 49 -2.25 -0.93 0.47
CA GLN A 49 -1.66 -2.13 1.04
C GLN A 49 -2.62 -3.32 0.99
N VAL A 50 -3.89 -3.16 1.39
CA VAL A 50 -4.91 -4.22 1.30
C VAL A 50 -5.04 -4.74 -0.15
N ASN A 51 -5.02 -3.85 -1.13
CA ASN A 51 -5.06 -4.25 -2.54
C ASN A 51 -3.82 -5.07 -2.95
N LEU A 52 -2.62 -4.68 -2.47
CA LEU A 52 -1.39 -5.44 -2.67
C LEU A 52 -1.44 -6.83 -2.01
N TYR A 53 -1.98 -6.94 -0.79
CA TYR A 53 -2.18 -8.22 -0.10
C TYR A 53 -2.99 -9.19 -0.95
N ARG A 54 -4.15 -8.74 -1.43
CA ARG A 54 -5.03 -9.56 -2.28
C ARG A 54 -4.31 -10.02 -3.53
N ARG A 55 -3.56 -9.13 -4.18
CA ARG A 55 -2.82 -9.45 -5.38
C ARG A 55 -1.71 -10.47 -5.14
N VAL A 56 -0.91 -10.32 -4.07
CA VAL A 56 0.15 -11.28 -3.74
C VAL A 56 -0.45 -12.65 -3.41
N ASN A 57 -1.52 -12.69 -2.63
CA ASN A 57 -2.21 -13.95 -2.30
C ASN A 57 -2.84 -14.62 -3.54
N GLU A 58 -3.43 -13.85 -4.45
CA GLU A 58 -3.92 -14.39 -5.73
C GLU A 58 -2.79 -14.98 -6.57
N LEU A 59 -1.63 -14.32 -6.61
CA LEU A 59 -0.46 -14.82 -7.33
C LEU A 59 0.09 -16.10 -6.70
N LEU A 60 0.17 -16.17 -5.36
CA LEU A 60 0.58 -17.36 -4.63
C LEU A 60 -0.40 -18.53 -4.83
N ARG A 61 -1.72 -18.29 -4.77
CA ARG A 61 -2.73 -19.32 -5.05
C ARG A 61 -2.63 -19.87 -6.48
N LYS A 62 -2.31 -19.02 -7.46
CA LYS A 62 -2.06 -19.47 -8.85
C LYS A 62 -0.85 -20.39 -8.99
N GLU A 63 0.09 -20.33 -8.06
CA GLU A 63 1.24 -21.25 -7.99
C GLU A 63 0.98 -22.47 -7.08
N GLY A 64 -0.25 -22.64 -6.58
CA GLY A 64 -0.57 -23.70 -5.63
C GLY A 64 0.06 -23.52 -4.25
N LYS A 65 0.54 -22.32 -3.92
CA LYS A 65 1.14 -21.99 -2.62
C LYS A 65 0.08 -21.44 -1.67
N GLU A 66 0.25 -21.70 -0.38
CA GLU A 66 -0.60 -21.14 0.66
C GLU A 66 -0.42 -19.61 0.76
N PRO A 67 -1.49 -18.87 1.10
CA PRO A 67 -1.41 -17.42 1.30
C PRO A 67 -0.53 -17.11 2.50
N VAL A 68 0.57 -16.37 2.27
CA VAL A 68 1.56 -16.05 3.32
C VAL A 68 1.23 -14.75 4.05
N LEU A 69 0.24 -13.99 3.57
CA LEU A 69 -0.02 -12.65 4.04
C LEU A 69 -1.50 -12.49 4.43
N HIS A 70 -1.79 -12.21 5.70
CA HIS A 70 -3.16 -11.96 6.17
C HIS A 70 -3.56 -10.49 5.94
N GLU A 71 -4.77 -10.23 5.46
CA GLU A 71 -5.25 -8.87 5.16
C GLU A 71 -5.22 -7.93 6.37
N TRP A 72 -5.40 -8.46 7.59
CA TRP A 72 -5.33 -7.67 8.83
C TRP A 72 -3.92 -7.18 9.17
N TRP A 73 -2.87 -7.73 8.55
CA TRP A 73 -1.49 -7.24 8.74
C TRP A 73 -1.26 -5.84 8.17
N ALA A 74 -2.14 -5.36 7.27
CA ALA A 74 -2.14 -3.96 6.82
C ALA A 74 -2.48 -2.98 7.95
N LEU A 75 -3.13 -3.44 9.02
CA LEU A 75 -3.57 -2.61 10.13
C LEU A 75 -2.54 -2.56 11.27
N LEU A 76 -1.37 -3.17 11.09
CA LEU A 76 -0.35 -3.21 12.12
C LEU A 76 0.19 -1.79 12.38
N PRO A 77 0.46 -1.43 13.64
CA PRO A 77 1.01 -0.12 13.94
C PRO A 77 2.41 0.06 13.34
N PRO A 78 2.85 1.30 13.06
CA PRO A 78 4.24 1.58 12.72
C PRO A 78 5.17 1.06 13.85
N PRO A 79 6.33 0.45 13.55
CA PRO A 79 6.97 0.25 12.24
C PRO A 79 6.64 -1.10 11.57
N PHE A 80 5.77 -1.91 12.17
CA PHE A 80 5.48 -3.26 11.69
C PHE A 80 4.84 -3.25 10.31
N ASP A 81 3.99 -2.26 10.02
CA ASP A 81 3.42 -2.05 8.69
C ASP A 81 4.48 -1.96 7.58
N LEU A 82 5.59 -1.27 7.87
CA LEU A 82 6.70 -1.12 6.93
C LEU A 82 7.41 -2.46 6.67
N VAL A 83 7.59 -3.28 7.71
CA VAL A 83 8.15 -4.63 7.60
C VAL A 83 7.25 -5.52 6.74
N VAL A 84 5.92 -5.42 6.92
CA VAL A 84 5.02 -6.23 6.11
C VAL A 84 4.96 -5.73 4.67
N GLY A 85 5.01 -4.41 4.44
CA GLY A 85 5.19 -3.83 3.11
C GLY A 85 6.45 -4.34 2.40
N LEU A 86 7.60 -4.40 3.09
CA LEU A 86 8.83 -4.96 2.53
C LEU A 86 8.71 -6.46 2.22
N ARG A 87 8.02 -7.22 3.10
CA ARG A 87 7.74 -8.64 2.88
C ARG A 87 6.87 -8.85 1.63
N GLN A 88 5.89 -7.99 1.37
CA GLN A 88 5.08 -8.04 0.14
C GLN A 88 5.94 -7.86 -1.11
N VAL A 89 6.81 -6.84 -1.11
CA VAL A 89 7.71 -6.56 -2.24
C VAL A 89 8.67 -7.73 -2.47
N HIS A 90 9.19 -8.34 -1.40
CA HIS A 90 10.04 -9.52 -1.49
C HIS A 90 9.34 -10.72 -2.15
N PHE A 91 8.10 -11.02 -1.76
CA PHE A 91 7.33 -12.10 -2.38
C PHE A 91 7.01 -11.82 -3.85
N LEU A 92 6.64 -10.58 -4.17
CA LEU A 92 6.39 -10.16 -5.54
C LEU A 92 7.66 -10.25 -6.40
N ALA A 93 8.82 -9.85 -5.86
CA ALA A 93 10.11 -9.96 -6.53
C ALA A 93 10.48 -11.44 -6.79
N LYS A 94 10.33 -12.32 -5.79
CA LYS A 94 10.54 -13.76 -5.94
C LYS A 94 9.64 -14.37 -7.03
N TYR A 95 8.37 -13.99 -7.06
CA TYR A 95 7.41 -14.45 -8.09
C TYR A 95 7.87 -14.10 -9.50
N TRP A 96 8.25 -12.84 -9.73
CA TRP A 96 8.69 -12.38 -11.06
C TRP A 96 10.11 -12.82 -11.43
N ALA A 97 10.96 -13.14 -10.45
CA ALA A 97 12.27 -13.73 -10.70
C ALA A 97 12.14 -15.15 -11.26
N GLY A 98 11.24 -15.97 -10.70
CA GLY A 98 11.00 -17.34 -11.16
C GLY A 98 10.32 -17.46 -12.54
N ARG A 99 9.80 -16.36 -13.09
CA ARG A 99 9.17 -16.30 -14.44
C ARG A 99 10.02 -15.62 -15.51
N ARG A 100 11.12 -14.96 -15.11
CA ARG A 100 12.06 -14.31 -16.03
C ARG A 100 13.30 -15.16 -16.31
N GLY A 101 13.43 -16.32 -15.65
CA GLY A 101 14.21 -17.46 -16.14
C GLY A 101 13.28 -18.41 -16.88
#